data_AF-A0A815V6V6-F1
#
_entry.id   AF-A0A815V6V6-F1
#
_cell.length_a   1.000
_cell.length_b   1.000
_cell.length_c   1.000
_cell.angle_alpha   90.00
_cell.angle_beta   90.00
_cell.angle_gamma   90.00
#
_symmetry.space_group_name_H-M   'P 1'
#
loop_
_entity.id
_entity.type
_entity.pdbx_description
1 polymer ?
#
loop_
_entity_poly.entity_id
_entity_poly.type
_entity_poly.pdbx_seq_one_letter_code
_entity_poly.pdbx_strand_id
1 'polypeptide(L)'
;MSEKCSIATCERLQHALCHGCKLNFCREHMFEHSLATHLQLNPLIDQTNQLQDVLKGLNHTMAIEPAFKQLELWRQKAHQTVDLYYGAKLQELELYVINKIKEQEQELIAIQARITTSSREQDTTHELIDILTLRIESLRRDINKVLQSDFPVQINPLTIDKNVINIEPLFDISKLPTVYRILNRHHQSFTSIAANDKLLLLHHQGTLLFVDESLSTFKQIQWTYGPIYDMCYSIVLQQFIIINEHEVFLLNKDNMSITKVSSIPYQQWFSCTCSNTSLYLSTQVYSSSIMEFNLLDSMAFVKKWTSPDTCVKNEAIDGMFYNNDKLALMISSDVQKSVRIELRVASSLKVVWSLQLDLIYDESQAYRFCLINNDEWLVSDHTGSRLLHISNDGKIKSIVAYQPAPCCAVKFTPNMLAVSTKSVIQLHKFL
;
A
#
# COMPACT_ATOMS: atom_id res chain seq x y z
N MET A 1 34.00 43.24 31.10
CA MET A 1 34.07 42.42 32.34
C MET A 1 34.46 41.02 31.92
N SER A 2 35.56 40.47 32.43
CA SER A 2 35.98 39.10 32.15
C SER A 2 35.14 38.13 32.97
N GLU A 3 34.40 37.24 32.32
CA GLU A 3 33.59 36.23 33.03
C GLU A 3 34.50 35.19 33.69
N LYS A 4 34.06 34.66 34.84
CA LYS A 4 34.78 33.60 35.56
C LYS A 4 34.46 32.23 34.96
N CYS A 5 35.34 31.27 35.23
CA CYS A 5 35.08 29.86 34.93
C CYS A 5 33.75 29.39 35.55
N SER A 6 32.95 28.62 34.82
CA SER A 6 31.63 28.11 35.23
C SER A 6 31.69 27.04 36.33
N ILE A 7 32.88 26.55 36.66
CA ILE A 7 33.09 25.68 37.83
C ILE A 7 33.07 26.54 39.09
N ALA A 8 32.08 26.34 39.96
CA ALA A 8 31.80 27.19 41.12
C ALA A 8 32.99 27.39 42.09
N THR A 9 33.91 26.44 42.15
CA THR A 9 35.12 26.48 42.99
C THR A 9 36.33 27.13 42.30
N CYS A 10 36.21 27.56 41.05
CA CYS A 10 37.31 28.10 40.26
C CYS A 10 37.26 29.63 40.16
N GLU A 11 38.26 30.30 40.72
CA GLU A 11 38.37 31.77 40.65
C GLU A 11 39.03 32.28 39.36
N ARG A 12 39.51 31.38 38.51
CA ARG A 12 40.25 31.73 37.29
C ARG A 12 39.33 32.33 36.23
N LEU A 13 39.88 33.26 35.45
CA LEU A 13 39.18 33.87 34.33
C LEU A 13 38.90 32.85 33.23
N GLN A 14 37.79 33.04 32.53
CA GLN A 14 37.46 32.22 31.37
C GLN A 14 38.54 32.32 30.29
N HIS A 15 38.78 31.20 29.61
CA HIS A 15 39.72 31.11 28.49
C HIS A 15 39.04 30.59 27.22
N ALA A 16 38.06 29.69 27.36
CA ALA A 16 37.32 29.13 26.24
C ALA A 16 35.86 28.81 26.63
N LEU A 17 34.94 28.95 25.67
CA LEU A 17 33.55 28.52 25.77
C LEU A 17 33.42 27.14 25.13
N CYS A 18 32.85 26.17 25.85
CA CYS A 18 32.47 24.90 25.24
C CYS A 18 31.18 25.08 24.44
N HIS A 19 31.25 24.90 23.12
CA HIS A 19 30.08 25.06 22.24
C HIS A 19 28.99 24.01 22.49
N GLY A 20 29.32 22.86 23.05
CA GLY A 20 28.39 21.77 23.34
C GLY A 20 27.50 22.04 24.56
N CYS A 21 28.11 22.37 25.71
CA CYS A 21 27.37 22.62 26.95
C CYS A 21 27.10 24.11 27.22
N LYS A 22 27.62 25.03 26.39
CA LYS A 22 27.52 26.49 26.55
C LYS A 22 28.08 27.02 27.88
N LEU A 23 29.04 26.30 28.46
CA LEU A 23 29.72 26.70 29.69
C LEU A 23 31.12 27.28 29.41
N ASN A 24 31.50 28.27 30.20
CA ASN A 24 32.78 28.96 30.12
C ASN A 24 33.81 28.24 31.00
N PHE A 25 34.96 27.87 30.46
CA PHE A 25 36.01 27.17 31.20
C PHE A 25 37.33 27.95 31.17
N CYS A 26 38.09 27.85 32.27
CA CYS A 26 39.52 28.18 32.23
C CYS A 26 40.28 27.07 31.46
N ARG A 27 41.54 27.30 31.10
CA ARG A 27 42.32 26.37 30.27
C ARG A 27 42.41 24.96 30.85
N GLU A 28 42.62 24.83 32.17
CA GLU A 28 42.72 23.52 32.84
C GLU A 28 41.38 22.79 32.86
N HIS A 29 40.30 23.45 33.31
CA HIS A 29 38.98 22.82 33.33
C HIS A 29 38.44 22.51 31.93
N MET A 30 38.87 23.23 30.88
CA MET A 30 38.53 22.88 29.50
C MET A 30 39.20 21.57 29.07
N PHE A 31 40.46 21.34 29.48
CA PHE A 31 41.17 20.10 29.21
C PHE A 31 40.55 18.92 29.97
N GLU A 32 40.24 19.11 31.25
CA GLU A 32 39.53 18.10 32.06
C GLU A 32 38.14 17.80 31.52
N HIS A 33 37.39 18.83 31.10
CA HIS A 33 36.09 18.67 30.46
C HIS A 33 36.22 17.87 29.16
N SER A 34 37.18 18.21 28.30
CA SER A 34 37.45 17.47 27.06
C SER A 34 37.84 16.01 27.32
N LEU A 35 38.66 15.76 28.34
CA LEU A 35 39.06 14.41 28.72
C LEU A 35 37.87 13.61 29.28
N ALA A 36 37.07 14.22 30.15
CA ALA A 36 35.86 13.61 30.69
C ALA A 36 34.86 13.26 29.59
N THR A 37 34.65 14.15 28.61
CA THR A 37 33.83 13.86 27.43
C THR A 37 34.41 12.72 26.59
N HIS A 38 35.72 12.68 26.39
CA HIS A 38 36.36 11.57 25.67
C HIS A 38 36.20 10.23 26.39
N LEU A 39 36.31 10.22 27.72
CA LEU A 39 36.12 9.01 28.53
C LEU A 39 34.68 8.47 28.49
N GLN A 40 33.69 9.29 28.15
CA GLN A 40 32.31 8.82 27.90
C GLN A 40 32.19 7.90 26.68
N LEU A 41 33.20 7.85 25.80
CA LEU A 41 33.24 6.89 24.70
C LEU A 41 33.50 5.46 25.19
N ASN A 42 34.21 5.26 26.30
CA ASN A 42 34.60 3.92 26.76
C ASN A 42 33.37 3.04 27.08
N PRO A 43 32.37 3.48 27.86
CA PRO A 43 31.15 2.68 28.07
C PRO A 43 30.38 2.37 26.78
N LEU A 44 30.41 3.27 25.79
CA LEU A 44 29.76 3.06 24.49
C LEU A 44 30.51 2.01 23.65
N ILE A 45 31.84 2.01 23.70
CA ILE A 45 32.67 0.97 23.09
C ILE A 45 32.38 -0.39 23.73
N ASP A 46 32.31 -0.44 25.06
CA ASP A 46 31.97 -1.68 25.78
C ASP A 46 30.59 -2.20 25.42
N GLN A 47 29.58 -1.33 25.38
CA GLN A 47 28.23 -1.69 24.92
C GLN A 47 28.23 -2.18 23.47
N THR A 48 28.99 -1.53 22.59
CA THR A 48 29.10 -1.94 21.18
C THR A 48 29.73 -3.32 21.06
N ASN A 49 30.79 -3.60 21.83
CA ASN A 49 31.44 -4.90 21.86
C ASN A 49 30.51 -6.00 22.40
N GLN A 50 29.75 -5.72 23.46
CA GLN A 50 28.74 -6.65 23.98
C GLN A 50 27.67 -6.97 22.93
N LEU A 51 27.17 -5.95 22.23
CA LEU A 51 26.20 -6.16 21.14
C LEU A 51 26.83 -6.97 19.99
N GLN A 52 28.09 -6.71 19.66
CA GLN A 52 28.82 -7.49 18.64
C GLN A 52 28.95 -8.96 19.04
N ASP A 53 29.22 -9.26 20.30
CA ASP A 53 29.34 -10.63 20.77
C ASP A 53 27.98 -11.34 20.82
N VAL A 54 26.90 -10.63 21.17
CA VAL A 54 25.52 -11.13 20.99
C VAL A 54 25.26 -11.47 19.53
N LEU A 55 25.62 -10.59 18.59
CA LEU A 55 25.45 -10.83 17.16
C LEU A 55 26.26 -12.04 16.66
N LYS A 56 27.50 -12.21 17.11
CA LYS A 56 28.33 -13.39 16.79
C LYS A 56 27.73 -14.68 17.36
N GLY A 57 27.05 -14.59 18.50
CA GLY A 57 26.36 -15.72 19.14
C GLY A 57 25.02 -16.09 18.50
N LEU A 58 24.45 -15.25 17.63
CA LEU A 58 23.20 -15.56 16.93
C LEU A 58 23.42 -16.68 15.92
N ASN A 59 22.83 -17.84 16.20
CA ASN A 59 22.76 -18.92 15.23
C ASN A 59 21.67 -18.60 14.19
N HIS A 60 22.09 -18.08 13.03
CA HIS A 60 21.18 -17.75 11.92
C HIS A 60 20.26 -18.90 11.53
N THR A 61 20.74 -20.14 11.61
CA THR A 61 19.95 -21.33 11.29
C THR A 61 18.79 -21.52 12.27
N MET A 62 19.00 -21.25 13.56
CA MET A 62 17.93 -21.30 14.56
C MET A 62 16.95 -20.13 14.40
N ALA A 63 17.43 -18.95 14.00
CA ALA A 63 16.57 -17.79 13.80
C ALA A 63 15.56 -17.97 12.65
N ILE A 64 15.94 -18.74 11.61
CA ILE A 64 15.11 -18.96 10.41
C ILE A 64 14.25 -20.22 10.53
N GLU A 65 14.56 -21.13 11.46
CA GLU A 65 13.84 -22.40 11.65
C GLU A 65 12.30 -22.23 11.77
N PRO A 66 11.74 -21.24 12.49
CA PRO A 66 10.30 -21.02 12.54
C PRO A 66 9.71 -20.66 11.16
N ALA A 67 10.40 -19.84 10.38
CA ALA A 67 9.96 -19.47 9.04
C ALA A 67 9.99 -20.69 8.10
N PHE A 68 11.02 -21.53 8.18
CA PHE A 68 11.06 -22.79 7.43
C PHE A 68 9.92 -23.73 7.79
N LYS A 69 9.57 -23.84 9.07
CA LYS A 69 8.39 -24.64 9.49
C LYS A 69 7.09 -24.08 8.93
N GLN A 70 6.93 -22.76 8.86
CA GLN A 70 5.75 -22.14 8.25
C GLN A 70 5.68 -22.39 6.74
N LEU A 71 6.80 -22.28 6.03
CA LEU A 71 6.89 -22.58 4.60
C LEU A 71 6.59 -24.04 4.30
N GLU A 72 7.10 -24.95 5.15
CA GLU A 72 6.81 -26.38 5.03
C GLU A 72 5.33 -26.69 5.29
N LEU A 73 4.72 -26.06 6.29
CA LEU A 73 3.29 -26.19 6.55
C LEU A 73 2.45 -25.65 5.40
N TRP A 74 2.84 -24.50 4.84
CA TRP A 74 2.19 -23.93 3.65
C TRP A 74 2.28 -24.89 2.47
N ARG A 75 3.46 -25.48 2.21
CA ARG A 75 3.67 -26.49 1.16
C ARG A 75 2.75 -27.70 1.34
N GLN A 76 2.69 -28.26 2.54
CA GLN A 76 1.84 -29.41 2.85
C GLN A 76 0.35 -29.11 2.61
N LYS A 77 -0.13 -27.95 3.07
CA LYS A 77 -1.52 -27.51 2.86
C LYS A 77 -1.83 -27.26 1.38
N ALA A 78 -0.89 -26.68 0.64
CA ALA A 78 -1.05 -26.46 -0.79
C ALA A 78 -1.22 -27.80 -1.54
N HIS A 79 -0.36 -28.79 -1.26
CA HIS A 79 -0.48 -30.13 -1.85
C HIS A 79 -1.84 -30.77 -1.50
N GLN A 80 -2.26 -30.74 -0.24
CA GLN A 80 -3.57 -31.26 0.17
C GLN A 80 -4.72 -30.59 -0.59
N THR A 81 -4.63 -29.27 -0.81
CA THR A 81 -5.65 -28.52 -1.54
C THR A 81 -5.71 -28.93 -3.01
N VAL A 82 -4.55 -29.14 -3.64
CA VAL A 82 -4.46 -29.65 -5.01
C VAL A 82 -5.04 -31.05 -5.11
N ASP A 83 -4.72 -31.94 -4.18
CA ASP A 83 -5.23 -33.32 -4.16
C ASP A 83 -6.76 -33.34 -4.01
N LEU A 84 -7.31 -32.51 -3.11
CA LEU A 84 -8.76 -32.36 -2.93
C LEU A 84 -9.44 -31.84 -4.21
N TYR A 85 -8.86 -30.84 -4.85
CA TYR A 85 -9.39 -30.28 -6.09
C TYR A 85 -9.36 -31.30 -7.24
N TYR A 86 -8.25 -32.04 -7.37
CA TYR A 86 -8.11 -33.11 -8.34
C TYR A 86 -9.16 -34.20 -8.13
N GLY A 87 -9.34 -34.66 -6.88
CA GLY A 87 -10.36 -35.66 -6.53
C GLY A 87 -11.79 -35.19 -6.87
N ALA A 88 -12.11 -33.93 -6.58
CA ALA A 88 -13.41 -33.34 -6.94
C ALA A 88 -13.63 -33.32 -8.47
N LYS A 89 -12.59 -33.00 -9.25
CA LYS A 89 -12.67 -33.00 -10.72
C LYS A 89 -12.76 -34.39 -11.34
N LEU A 90 -12.15 -35.41 -10.73
CA LEU A 90 -12.37 -36.80 -11.13
C LEU A 90 -13.83 -37.21 -10.94
N GLN A 91 -14.43 -36.89 -9.78
CA GLN A 91 -15.84 -37.19 -9.52
C GLN A 91 -16.77 -36.45 -10.48
N GLU A 92 -16.48 -35.18 -10.80
CA GLU A 92 -17.23 -34.40 -11.78
C GLU A 92 -17.17 -35.06 -13.18
N LEU A 93 -16.00 -35.54 -13.58
CA LEU A 93 -15.82 -36.26 -14.85
C LEU A 93 -16.57 -37.60 -14.86
N GLU A 94 -16.46 -38.40 -13.79
CA GLU A 94 -17.19 -39.66 -13.66
C GLU A 94 -18.71 -39.44 -13.77
N LEU A 95 -19.23 -38.43 -13.07
CA LEU A 95 -20.65 -38.10 -13.09
C LEU A 95 -21.10 -37.62 -14.47
N TYR A 96 -20.26 -36.83 -15.16
CA TYR A 96 -20.50 -36.43 -16.54
C TYR A 96 -20.62 -37.64 -17.49
N VAL A 97 -19.69 -38.59 -17.39
CA VAL A 97 -19.70 -39.81 -18.21
C VAL A 97 -20.94 -40.67 -17.91
N ILE A 98 -21.26 -40.87 -16.63
CA ILE A 98 -22.45 -41.64 -16.21
C ILE A 98 -23.73 -41.02 -16.76
N ASN A 99 -23.86 -39.69 -16.67
CA ASN A 99 -25.04 -39.00 -17.19
C ASN A 99 -25.14 -39.13 -18.72
N LYS A 100 -24.02 -39.02 -19.43
CA LYS A 100 -23.99 -39.24 -20.89
C LYS A 100 -24.44 -40.65 -21.28
N ILE A 101 -23.97 -41.67 -20.56
CA ILE A 101 -24.41 -43.06 -20.78
C ILE A 101 -25.92 -43.19 -20.53
N LYS A 102 -26.44 -42.64 -19.42
CA LYS A 102 -27.87 -42.68 -19.10
C LYS A 102 -28.74 -41.99 -20.14
N GLU A 103 -28.29 -40.86 -20.71
CA GLU A 103 -28.98 -40.20 -21.82
C GLU A 103 -29.12 -41.14 -23.03
N GLN A 104 -28.05 -41.86 -23.40
CA GLN A 104 -28.09 -42.83 -24.50
C GLN A 104 -29.00 -44.02 -24.19
N GLU A 105 -28.99 -44.53 -22.95
CA GLU A 105 -29.88 -45.62 -22.51
C GLU A 105 -31.36 -45.21 -22.60
N GLN A 106 -31.70 -44.00 -22.18
CA GLN A 106 -33.07 -43.48 -22.26
C GLN A 106 -33.54 -43.34 -23.71
N GLU A 107 -32.67 -42.85 -24.60
CA GLU A 107 -32.99 -42.75 -26.03
C GLU A 107 -33.19 -44.13 -26.66
N LEU A 108 -32.36 -45.12 -26.31
CA LEU A 108 -32.53 -46.50 -26.74
C LEU A 108 -33.88 -47.08 -26.29
N ILE A 109 -34.26 -46.88 -25.02
CA ILE A 109 -35.56 -47.32 -24.48
C ILE A 109 -36.71 -46.64 -25.24
N ALA A 110 -36.60 -45.35 -25.55
CA ALA A 110 -37.63 -44.63 -26.30
C ALA A 110 -37.79 -45.17 -27.73
N ILE A 111 -36.68 -45.48 -28.42
CA ILE A 111 -36.70 -46.12 -29.74
C ILE A 111 -37.36 -47.50 -29.65
N GLN A 112 -36.98 -48.33 -28.68
CA GLN A 112 -37.54 -49.67 -28.47
C GLN A 112 -39.06 -49.63 -28.18
N ALA A 113 -39.50 -48.69 -27.33
CA ALA A 113 -40.90 -48.50 -27.03
C ALA A 113 -41.69 -48.13 -28.30
N ARG A 114 -41.16 -47.23 -29.12
CA ARG A 114 -41.81 -46.82 -30.38
C ARG A 114 -41.92 -47.97 -31.38
N ILE A 115 -40.86 -48.78 -31.53
CA ILE A 115 -40.88 -50.00 -32.37
C ILE A 115 -41.96 -50.97 -31.88
N THR A 116 -42.04 -51.19 -30.57
CA THR A 116 -43.01 -52.10 -29.96
C THR A 116 -44.45 -51.64 -30.17
N THR A 117 -44.73 -50.34 -29.99
CA THR A 117 -46.05 -49.75 -30.23
C THR A 117 -46.47 -49.90 -31.68
N SER A 118 -45.62 -49.50 -32.63
CA SER A 118 -45.93 -49.58 -34.07
C SER A 118 -46.10 -51.02 -34.55
N SER A 119 -45.34 -51.97 -33.99
CA SER A 119 -45.53 -53.40 -34.28
C SER A 119 -46.86 -53.94 -33.75
N ARG A 120 -47.33 -53.46 -32.59
CA ARG A 120 -48.59 -53.89 -31.97
C ARG A 120 -49.81 -53.33 -32.69
N GLU A 121 -49.72 -52.08 -33.13
CA GLU A 121 -50.81 -51.36 -33.79
C GLU A 121 -50.92 -51.69 -35.30
N GLN A 122 -49.94 -52.40 -35.87
CA GLN A 122 -49.81 -52.70 -37.31
C GLN A 122 -49.77 -51.45 -38.21
N ASP A 123 -49.53 -50.27 -37.62
CA ASP A 123 -49.59 -48.97 -38.30
C ASP A 123 -48.17 -48.53 -38.73
N THR A 124 -47.49 -49.42 -39.47
CA THR A 124 -46.10 -49.22 -39.87
C THR A 124 -46.03 -48.58 -41.26
N THR A 125 -45.63 -47.32 -41.32
CA THR A 125 -45.38 -46.60 -42.58
C THR A 125 -43.88 -46.59 -42.93
N HIS A 126 -43.55 -46.48 -44.22
CA HIS A 126 -42.15 -46.33 -44.67
C HIS A 126 -41.47 -45.11 -44.03
N GLU A 127 -42.20 -44.01 -43.88
CA GLU A 127 -41.70 -42.77 -43.27
C GLU A 127 -41.32 -42.96 -41.79
N LEU A 128 -42.08 -43.79 -41.05
CA LEU A 128 -41.76 -44.14 -39.67
C LEU A 128 -40.48 -44.98 -39.55
N ILE A 129 -40.26 -45.90 -40.50
CA ILE A 129 -39.03 -46.71 -40.60
C ILE A 129 -37.82 -45.82 -40.87
N ASP A 130 -37.94 -44.85 -41.77
CA ASP A 130 -36.84 -43.93 -42.10
C ASP A 130 -36.46 -43.07 -40.87
N ILE A 131 -37.45 -42.55 -40.14
CA ILE A 131 -37.22 -41.77 -38.91
C ILE A 131 -36.52 -42.60 -37.83
N LEU A 132 -36.95 -43.86 -37.63
CA LEU A 132 -36.33 -44.76 -36.65
C LEU A 132 -34.91 -45.13 -37.06
N THR A 133 -34.66 -45.40 -38.34
CA THR A 133 -33.33 -45.68 -38.88
C THR A 133 -32.37 -44.51 -38.63
N LEU A 134 -32.78 -43.28 -38.95
CA LEU A 134 -31.98 -42.08 -38.70
C LEU A 134 -31.67 -41.88 -37.21
N ARG A 135 -32.64 -42.14 -36.33
CA ARG A 135 -32.43 -42.07 -34.87
C ARG A 135 -31.45 -43.13 -34.37
N ILE A 136 -31.58 -44.37 -34.84
CA ILE A 136 -30.66 -45.46 -34.48
C ILE A 136 -29.24 -45.15 -34.95
N GLU A 137 -29.06 -44.63 -36.17
CA GLU A 137 -27.76 -44.21 -36.67
C GLU A 137 -27.17 -43.05 -35.88
N SER A 138 -27.99 -42.08 -35.47
CA SER A 138 -27.56 -40.98 -34.60
C SER A 138 -27.08 -41.49 -33.24
N LEU A 139 -27.91 -42.30 -32.56
CA LEU A 139 -27.58 -42.92 -31.28
C LEU A 139 -26.29 -43.75 -31.39
N ARG A 140 -26.09 -44.50 -32.48
CA ARG A 140 -24.87 -45.27 -32.73
C ARG A 140 -23.64 -44.37 -32.84
N ARG A 141 -23.75 -43.20 -33.50
CA ARG A 141 -22.64 -42.22 -33.56
C ARG A 141 -22.33 -41.65 -32.18
N ASP A 142 -23.35 -41.35 -31.38
CA ASP A 142 -23.16 -40.75 -30.06
C ASP A 142 -22.60 -41.76 -29.04
N ILE A 143 -23.05 -43.02 -29.08
CA ILE A 143 -22.43 -44.11 -28.32
C ILE A 143 -20.95 -44.30 -28.71
N ASN A 144 -20.63 -44.25 -30.00
CA ASN A 144 -19.25 -44.38 -30.46
C ASN A 144 -18.36 -43.24 -29.95
N LYS A 145 -18.87 -41.99 -29.87
CA LYS A 145 -18.13 -40.87 -29.27
C LYS A 145 -17.82 -41.11 -27.79
N VAL A 146 -18.78 -41.65 -27.04
CA VAL A 146 -18.59 -41.99 -25.62
C VAL A 146 -17.51 -43.08 -25.45
N LEU A 147 -17.50 -44.09 -26.34
CA LEU A 147 -16.51 -45.18 -26.32
C LEU A 147 -15.10 -44.75 -26.74
N GLN A 148 -14.99 -43.79 -27.65
CA GLN A 148 -13.70 -43.32 -28.18
C GLN A 148 -12.93 -42.39 -27.22
N SER A 149 -13.45 -42.12 -26.02
CA SER A 149 -12.76 -41.37 -24.96
C SER A 149 -12.44 -39.89 -25.28
N ASP A 150 -13.09 -39.31 -26.29
CA ASP A 150 -12.93 -37.88 -26.65
C ASP A 150 -13.74 -36.97 -25.70
N PHE A 151 -13.41 -37.00 -24.41
CA PHE A 151 -13.92 -36.04 -23.44
C PHE A 151 -12.99 -34.83 -23.43
N PRO A 152 -13.46 -33.63 -23.86
CA PRO A 152 -12.60 -32.46 -23.94
C PRO A 152 -12.30 -31.92 -22.53
N VAL A 153 -11.23 -32.42 -21.91
CA VAL A 153 -10.70 -31.86 -20.67
C VAL A 153 -9.65 -30.81 -21.02
N GLN A 154 -10.00 -29.54 -20.84
CA GLN A 154 -9.04 -28.45 -20.96
C GLN A 154 -8.36 -28.21 -19.61
N ILE A 155 -7.06 -28.53 -19.53
CA ILE A 155 -6.24 -28.29 -18.34
C ILE A 155 -5.40 -27.04 -18.56
N ASN A 156 -5.64 -26.01 -17.74
CA ASN A 156 -4.79 -24.83 -17.70
C ASN A 156 -3.66 -25.03 -16.68
N PRO A 157 -2.45 -24.50 -16.93
CA PRO A 157 -1.34 -24.62 -15.99
C PRO A 157 -1.64 -23.88 -14.69
N LEU A 158 -1.24 -24.48 -13.55
CA LEU A 158 -1.28 -23.81 -12.26
C LEU A 158 -0.13 -22.79 -12.18
N THR A 159 -0.47 -21.51 -12.18
CA THR A 159 0.49 -20.42 -12.00
C THR A 159 0.49 -19.95 -10.55
N ILE A 160 1.63 -20.05 -9.86
CA ILE A 160 1.82 -19.49 -8.52
C ILE A 160 2.30 -18.05 -8.66
N ASP A 161 1.52 -17.11 -8.14
CA ASP A 161 1.90 -15.69 -8.12
C ASP A 161 3.16 -15.50 -7.23
N LYS A 162 4.08 -14.64 -7.67
CA LYS A 162 5.32 -14.35 -6.93
C LYS A 162 5.05 -13.71 -5.56
N ASN A 163 3.89 -13.10 -5.38
CA ASN A 163 3.48 -12.42 -4.16
C ASN A 163 2.74 -13.34 -3.17
N VAL A 164 2.65 -14.65 -3.43
CA VAL A 164 2.00 -15.61 -2.52
C VAL A 164 2.78 -15.74 -1.21
N ILE A 165 4.10 -15.54 -1.22
CA ILE A 165 4.95 -15.57 -0.04
C ILE A 165 5.80 -14.31 -0.03
N ASN A 166 5.52 -13.42 0.93
CA ASN A 166 6.28 -12.21 1.15
C ASN A 166 7.16 -12.37 2.40
N ILE A 167 8.46 -12.14 2.23
CA ILE A 167 9.42 -12.12 3.34
C ILE A 167 9.73 -10.64 3.60
N GLU A 168 8.82 -9.99 4.33
CA GLU A 168 8.93 -8.57 4.69
C GLU A 168 8.88 -8.39 6.21
N PRO A 169 9.47 -7.30 6.74
CA PRO A 169 9.32 -6.93 8.14
C PRO A 169 7.84 -6.85 8.52
N LEU A 170 7.48 -7.35 9.69
CA LEU A 170 6.10 -7.27 10.17
C LEU A 170 5.79 -5.81 10.52
N PHE A 171 4.90 -5.18 9.75
CA PHE A 171 4.43 -3.83 10.02
C PHE A 171 3.23 -3.87 10.98
N ASP A 172 3.49 -4.23 12.23
CA ASP A 172 2.48 -4.27 13.29
C ASP A 172 2.49 -2.97 14.09
N ILE A 173 1.57 -2.05 13.75
CA ILE A 173 1.50 -0.77 14.46
C ILE A 173 1.04 -0.92 15.90
N SER A 174 0.38 -2.03 16.30
CA SER A 174 -0.03 -2.24 17.69
C SER A 174 1.18 -2.29 18.64
N LYS A 175 2.35 -2.58 18.08
CA LYS A 175 3.67 -2.52 18.72
C LYS A 175 4.53 -1.43 18.10
N LEU A 176 3.93 -0.27 17.84
CA LEU A 176 4.62 0.88 17.26
C LEU A 176 5.95 1.11 18.03
N PRO A 177 7.11 0.98 17.35
CA PRO A 177 8.40 1.14 18.00
C PRO A 177 8.53 2.54 18.61
N THR A 178 9.41 2.66 19.61
CA THR A 178 9.77 3.98 20.12
C THR A 178 10.35 4.85 19.00
N VAL A 179 10.18 6.16 19.13
CA VAL A 179 10.70 7.11 18.16
C VAL A 179 12.21 6.94 18.07
N TYR A 180 12.68 6.55 16.88
CA TYR A 180 14.08 6.32 16.57
C TYR A 180 14.82 7.65 16.35
N ARG A 181 14.19 8.59 15.62
CA ARG A 181 14.75 9.92 15.32
C ARG A 181 13.65 10.97 15.18
N ILE A 182 14.03 12.23 15.44
CA ILE A 182 13.14 13.39 15.36
C ILE A 182 13.81 14.49 14.54
N LEU A 183 13.06 15.07 13.60
CA LEU A 183 13.41 16.31 12.93
C LEU A 183 12.42 17.40 13.35
N ASN A 184 12.92 18.47 13.96
CA ASN A 184 12.07 19.61 14.33
C ASN A 184 11.62 20.35 13.07
N ARG A 185 10.34 20.73 13.03
CA ARG A 185 9.76 21.51 11.93
C ARG A 185 9.68 22.98 12.31
N HIS A 186 9.97 23.84 11.34
CA HIS A 186 9.67 25.25 11.46
C HIS A 186 8.16 25.49 11.34
N HIS A 187 7.61 26.47 12.06
CA HIS A 187 6.17 26.76 12.10
C HIS A 187 5.54 27.10 10.73
N GLN A 188 6.34 27.53 9.75
CA GLN A 188 5.91 27.83 8.38
C GLN A 188 5.97 26.60 7.43
N SER A 189 6.21 25.40 7.97
CA SER A 189 6.39 24.19 7.15
C SER A 189 5.04 23.50 6.87
N PHE A 190 4.87 22.90 5.68
CA PHE A 190 3.65 22.15 5.29
C PHE A 190 3.72 20.69 5.70
N THR A 191 2.62 20.10 6.14
CA THR A 191 2.61 18.78 6.81
C THR A 191 2.79 17.60 5.87
N SER A 192 2.47 17.78 4.59
CA SER A 192 2.64 16.75 3.56
C SER A 192 4.11 16.31 3.45
N ILE A 193 4.32 15.01 3.32
CA ILE A 193 5.61 14.37 3.13
C ILE A 193 5.46 13.25 2.11
N ALA A 194 6.51 12.95 1.35
CA ALA A 194 6.51 11.87 0.38
C ALA A 194 7.85 11.13 0.42
N ALA A 195 7.85 9.83 0.10
CA ALA A 195 9.05 8.99 0.15
C ALA A 195 9.22 8.18 -1.14
N ASN A 196 10.46 7.75 -1.40
CA ASN A 196 10.81 6.85 -2.50
C ASN A 196 11.65 5.65 -2.06
N ASP A 197 11.37 5.12 -0.87
CA ASP A 197 12.10 4.04 -0.17
C ASP A 197 13.53 4.38 0.27
N LYS A 198 14.09 5.52 -0.14
CA LYS A 198 15.47 5.95 0.19
C LYS A 198 15.56 7.36 0.72
N LEU A 199 14.80 8.27 0.13
CA LEU A 199 14.76 9.69 0.46
C LEU A 199 13.34 10.09 0.85
N LEU A 200 13.25 10.89 1.90
CA LEU A 200 12.03 11.54 2.35
C LEU A 200 12.08 12.99 1.87
N LEU A 201 11.06 13.40 1.12
CA LEU A 201 10.82 14.78 0.72
C LEU A 201 9.90 15.45 1.75
N LEU A 202 10.33 16.60 2.25
CA LEU A 202 9.58 17.42 3.18
C LEU A 202 9.81 18.91 2.93
N HIS A 203 8.86 19.75 3.32
CA HIS A 203 9.02 21.19 3.32
C HIS A 203 9.51 21.68 4.68
N HIS A 204 10.54 22.53 4.69
CA HIS A 204 11.09 23.17 5.88
C HIS A 204 11.45 24.62 5.58
N GLN A 205 10.79 25.56 6.25
CA GLN A 205 11.11 27.00 6.20
C GLN A 205 11.30 27.56 4.76
N GLY A 206 10.32 27.32 3.88
CA GLY A 206 10.37 27.82 2.49
C GLY A 206 11.29 27.01 1.57
N THR A 207 11.85 25.89 2.04
CA THR A 207 12.67 24.99 1.23
C THR A 207 12.08 23.59 1.18
N LEU A 208 12.28 22.90 0.06
CA LEU A 208 12.11 21.45 -0.04
C LEU A 208 13.43 20.78 0.31
N LEU A 209 13.38 19.83 1.24
CA LEU A 209 14.52 19.07 1.72
C LEU A 209 14.36 17.60 1.33
N PHE A 210 15.43 17.02 0.79
CA PHE A 210 15.62 15.58 0.79
C PHE A 210 16.40 15.19 2.03
N VAL A 211 15.82 14.29 2.84
CA VAL A 211 16.51 13.70 3.99
C VAL A 211 16.61 12.19 3.83
N ASP A 212 17.68 11.61 4.37
CA ASP A 212 17.91 10.18 4.38
C ASP A 212 17.36 9.50 5.65
N GLU A 213 17.62 8.19 5.80
CA GLU A 213 17.24 7.36 6.96
C GLU A 213 17.76 7.90 8.30
N SER A 214 18.82 8.72 8.27
CA SER A 214 19.41 9.35 9.45
C SER A 214 18.81 10.73 9.75
N LEU A 215 17.83 11.18 8.95
CA LEU A 215 17.32 12.56 8.89
C LEU A 215 18.40 13.59 8.56
N SER A 216 19.50 13.16 7.92
CA SER A 216 20.52 14.08 7.43
C SER A 216 20.05 14.71 6.13
N THR A 217 20.26 16.02 6.00
CA THR A 217 19.90 16.73 4.77
C THR A 217 20.85 16.31 3.66
N PHE A 218 20.29 15.70 2.61
CA PHE A 218 20.99 15.29 1.41
C PHE A 218 21.10 16.44 0.41
N LYS A 219 19.97 17.06 0.07
CA LYS A 219 19.88 18.22 -0.84
C LYS A 219 18.68 19.09 -0.48
N GLN A 220 18.74 20.35 -0.90
CA GLN A 220 17.66 21.32 -0.68
C GLN A 220 17.46 22.27 -1.86
N ILE A 221 16.23 22.75 -2.05
CA ILE A 221 15.89 23.79 -3.01
C ILE A 221 14.83 24.73 -2.43
N GLN A 222 14.88 26.02 -2.79
CA GLN A 222 13.86 27.00 -2.42
C GLN A 222 12.51 26.67 -3.08
N TRP A 223 11.43 26.80 -2.31
CA TRP A 223 10.07 26.62 -2.75
C TRP A 223 9.31 27.95 -2.70
N THR A 224 9.01 28.48 -3.89
CA THR A 224 8.37 29.80 -4.04
C THR A 224 6.97 29.73 -4.64
N TYR A 225 6.41 28.52 -4.76
CA TYR A 225 5.16 28.27 -5.50
C TYR A 225 3.92 28.15 -4.58
N GLY A 226 3.99 28.72 -3.37
CA GLY A 226 2.86 28.79 -2.44
C GLY A 226 2.64 27.52 -1.60
N PRO A 227 1.42 27.31 -1.05
CA PRO A 227 1.14 26.17 -0.19
C PRO A 227 1.24 24.82 -0.90
N ILE A 228 1.88 23.85 -0.24
CA ILE A 228 1.93 22.46 -0.72
C ILE A 228 0.74 21.71 -0.14
N TYR A 229 -0.12 21.22 -1.03
CA TYR A 229 -1.31 20.45 -0.65
C TYR A 229 -0.98 18.98 -0.49
N ASP A 230 -0.34 18.39 -1.50
CA ASP A 230 0.00 16.97 -1.49
C ASP A 230 1.27 16.69 -2.31
N MET A 231 1.87 15.54 -2.06
CA MET A 231 3.07 15.08 -2.76
C MET A 231 3.04 13.56 -2.92
N CYS A 232 3.51 13.07 -4.07
CA CYS A 232 3.76 11.65 -4.28
C CYS A 232 5.05 11.42 -5.06
N TYR A 233 5.52 10.17 -5.12
CA TYR A 233 6.70 9.80 -5.89
C TYR A 233 6.30 8.92 -7.07
N SER A 234 6.76 9.27 -8.27
CA SER A 234 6.62 8.43 -9.46
C SER A 234 7.87 7.58 -9.64
N ILE A 235 7.69 6.25 -9.55
CA ILE A 235 8.76 5.29 -9.83
C ILE A 235 9.22 5.39 -11.28
N VAL A 236 8.28 5.57 -12.21
CA VAL A 236 8.55 5.60 -13.65
C VAL A 236 9.28 6.87 -14.07
N LEU A 237 8.89 8.03 -13.56
CA LEU A 237 9.61 9.28 -13.82
C LEU A 237 10.88 9.43 -12.96
N GLN A 238 10.99 8.64 -11.89
CA GLN A 238 11.99 8.79 -10.81
C GLN A 238 12.00 10.19 -10.19
N GLN A 239 10.83 10.82 -10.12
CA GLN A 239 10.65 12.20 -9.69
C GLN A 239 9.54 12.30 -8.65
N PHE A 240 9.64 13.31 -7.79
CA PHE A 240 8.55 13.68 -6.90
C PHE A 240 7.58 14.60 -7.64
N ILE A 241 6.29 14.32 -7.49
CA ILE A 241 5.19 15.14 -7.98
C ILE A 241 4.66 15.93 -6.80
N ILE A 242 4.59 17.24 -6.94
CA ILE A 242 4.15 18.16 -5.90
C ILE A 242 2.98 18.95 -6.47
N ILE A 243 1.90 19.04 -5.71
CA ILE A 243 0.75 19.87 -6.08
C ILE A 243 0.58 21.02 -5.09
N ASN A 244 0.30 22.19 -5.64
CA ASN A 244 -0.29 23.29 -4.89
C ASN A 244 -1.78 23.39 -5.27
N GLU A 245 -2.45 24.47 -4.86
CA GLU A 245 -3.86 24.68 -5.16
C GLU A 245 -4.17 24.65 -6.67
N HIS A 246 -3.24 25.03 -7.55
CA HIS A 246 -3.55 25.35 -8.95
C HIS A 246 -2.70 24.60 -9.99
N GLU A 247 -1.54 24.12 -9.59
CA GLU A 247 -0.43 23.73 -10.47
C GLU A 247 0.21 22.43 -9.97
N VAL A 248 0.80 21.71 -10.93
CA VAL A 248 1.51 20.46 -10.70
C VAL A 248 2.98 20.66 -11.07
N PHE A 249 3.87 20.20 -10.20
CA PHE A 249 5.31 20.33 -10.36
C PHE A 249 6.01 18.98 -10.29
N LEU A 250 7.08 18.86 -11.04
CA LEU A 250 8.02 17.76 -10.99
C LEU A 250 9.32 18.23 -10.34
N LEU A 251 9.73 17.55 -9.28
CA LEU A 251 11.02 17.76 -8.63
C LEU A 251 11.96 16.60 -8.99
N ASN A 252 13.05 16.94 -9.66
CA ASN A 252 14.11 16.01 -9.98
C ASN A 252 15.17 15.99 -8.87
N LYS A 253 15.37 14.81 -8.27
CA LYS A 253 16.30 14.60 -7.13
C LYS A 253 17.79 14.74 -7.51
N ASP A 254 18.14 14.54 -8.78
CA ASP A 254 19.53 14.47 -9.22
C ASP A 254 20.09 15.87 -9.46
N ASN A 255 19.34 16.71 -10.18
CA ASN A 255 19.75 18.09 -10.50
C ASN A 255 19.07 19.15 -9.60
N MET A 256 18.15 18.75 -8.71
CA MET A 256 17.35 19.65 -7.88
C MET A 256 16.56 20.70 -8.69
N SER A 257 16.09 20.38 -9.90
CA SER A 257 15.24 21.30 -10.66
C SER A 257 13.76 21.07 -10.37
N ILE A 258 13.01 22.16 -10.21
CA ILE A 258 11.54 22.15 -10.16
C ILE A 258 11.02 22.56 -11.53
N THR A 259 10.21 21.71 -12.16
CA THR A 259 9.59 21.98 -13.46
C THR A 259 8.08 21.98 -13.30
N LYS A 260 7.42 23.05 -13.73
CA LYS A 260 5.96 23.11 -13.79
C LYS A 260 5.45 22.29 -14.98
N VAL A 261 4.41 21.49 -14.76
CA VAL A 261 3.73 20.72 -15.82
C VAL A 261 2.70 21.62 -16.50
N SER A 262 2.98 22.06 -17.73
CA SER A 262 2.11 23.00 -18.46
C SER A 262 0.92 22.34 -19.16
N SER A 263 0.95 21.03 -19.36
CA SER A 263 -0.13 20.26 -20.02
C SER A 263 -1.33 20.01 -19.12
N ILE A 264 -1.14 20.07 -17.80
CA ILE A 264 -2.22 19.92 -16.83
C ILE A 264 -2.90 21.28 -16.64
N PRO A 265 -4.22 21.39 -16.90
CA PRO A 265 -4.92 22.66 -16.78
C PRO A 265 -5.02 23.10 -15.32
N TYR A 266 -5.20 24.41 -15.13
CA TYR A 266 -5.52 24.98 -13.84
C TYR A 266 -6.85 24.43 -13.31
N GLN A 267 -6.81 23.88 -12.11
CA GLN A 267 -7.94 23.46 -11.28
C GLN A 267 -7.56 23.61 -9.81
N GLN A 268 -8.55 23.65 -8.92
CA GLN A 268 -8.29 23.56 -7.48
C GLN A 268 -7.90 22.13 -7.11
N TRP A 269 -6.61 21.80 -7.06
CA TRP A 269 -6.11 20.45 -6.77
C TRP A 269 -5.99 20.21 -5.25
N PHE A 270 -6.21 18.96 -4.81
CA PHE A 270 -6.16 18.63 -3.37
C PHE A 270 -5.30 17.42 -2.99
N SER A 271 -5.35 16.36 -3.79
CA SER A 271 -4.57 15.16 -3.59
C SER A 271 -4.05 14.59 -4.90
N CYS A 272 -2.90 13.94 -4.84
CA CYS A 272 -2.26 13.31 -5.99
C CYS A 272 -1.72 11.92 -5.66
N THR A 273 -1.85 11.00 -6.61
CA THR A 273 -1.16 9.71 -6.56
C THR A 273 -0.91 9.22 -7.98
N CYS A 274 -0.02 8.24 -8.17
CA CYS A 274 0.32 7.79 -9.50
C CYS A 274 0.54 6.28 -9.57
N SER A 275 0.18 5.69 -10.71
CA SER A 275 0.57 4.36 -11.13
C SER A 275 1.88 4.42 -11.94
N ASN A 276 2.22 3.32 -12.63
CA ASN A 276 3.31 3.33 -13.60
C ASN A 276 2.94 4.06 -14.91
N THR A 277 1.65 4.23 -15.20
CA THR A 277 1.17 4.79 -16.46
C THR A 277 0.47 6.13 -16.31
N SER A 278 -0.11 6.39 -15.12
CA SER A 278 -1.08 7.45 -14.94
C SER A 278 -0.86 8.23 -13.65
N LEU A 279 -1.05 9.54 -13.71
CA LEU A 279 -1.18 10.45 -12.57
C LEU A 279 -2.66 10.70 -12.33
N TYR A 280 -3.10 10.51 -11.09
CA TYR A 280 -4.46 10.79 -10.65
C TYR A 280 -4.46 12.01 -9.74
N LEU A 281 -5.33 12.98 -10.05
CA LEU A 281 -5.50 14.22 -9.28
C LEU A 281 -6.95 14.37 -8.83
N SER A 282 -7.17 14.74 -7.56
CA SER A 282 -8.49 15.11 -7.05
C SER A 282 -8.63 16.62 -6.90
N THR A 283 -9.87 17.11 -7.04
CA THR A 283 -10.17 18.54 -6.89
C THR A 283 -10.61 18.92 -5.47
N GLN A 284 -10.18 20.07 -4.96
CA GLN A 284 -10.54 20.67 -3.68
C GLN A 284 -11.93 21.34 -3.71
N VAL A 285 -12.96 20.57 -4.06
CA VAL A 285 -14.35 21.04 -4.04
C VAL A 285 -15.26 19.91 -3.57
N TYR A 286 -16.41 20.24 -2.97
CA TYR A 286 -17.48 19.27 -2.79
C TYR A 286 -17.91 18.71 -4.15
N SER A 287 -18.37 17.46 -4.19
CA SER A 287 -18.52 16.70 -5.43
C SER A 287 -17.17 16.50 -6.15
N SER A 288 -16.09 16.29 -5.39
CA SER A 288 -14.72 16.21 -5.91
C SER A 288 -14.64 15.29 -7.12
N SER A 289 -13.99 15.76 -8.18
CA SER A 289 -13.67 14.97 -9.36
C SER A 289 -12.29 14.33 -9.25
N ILE A 290 -12.08 13.22 -9.96
CA ILE A 290 -10.77 12.61 -10.16
C ILE A 290 -10.42 12.74 -11.64
N MET A 291 -9.23 13.22 -11.93
CA MET A 291 -8.71 13.36 -13.29
C MET A 291 -7.47 12.49 -13.47
N GLU A 292 -7.44 11.73 -14.55
CA GLU A 292 -6.32 10.88 -14.95
C GLU A 292 -5.53 11.54 -16.08
N PHE A 293 -4.21 11.53 -15.94
CA PHE A 293 -3.25 12.03 -16.92
C PHE A 293 -2.19 10.96 -17.20
N ASN A 294 -1.73 10.84 -18.45
CA ASN A 294 -0.71 9.87 -18.84
C ASN A 294 0.67 10.36 -18.41
N LEU A 295 1.35 9.64 -17.52
CA LEU A 295 2.66 10.04 -16.99
C LEU A 295 3.75 10.20 -18.06
N LEU A 296 3.77 9.31 -19.05
CA LEU A 296 4.86 9.21 -20.04
C LEU A 296 4.61 10.10 -21.26
N ASP A 297 3.34 10.35 -21.60
CA ASP A 297 2.95 11.18 -22.73
C ASP A 297 2.73 12.64 -22.30
N SER A 298 3.78 13.25 -21.75
CA SER A 298 3.76 14.67 -21.31
C SER A 298 2.58 15.04 -20.41
N MET A 299 2.08 14.13 -19.56
CA MET A 299 0.91 14.35 -18.71
C MET A 299 -0.36 14.70 -19.50
N ALA A 300 -0.53 14.11 -20.68
CA ALA A 300 -1.74 14.28 -21.49
C ALA A 300 -2.99 13.79 -20.74
N PHE A 301 -4.08 14.54 -20.85
CA PHE A 301 -5.35 14.18 -20.22
C PHE A 301 -5.91 12.88 -20.80
N VAL A 302 -6.30 11.95 -19.91
CA VAL A 302 -6.89 10.66 -20.27
C VAL A 302 -8.40 10.69 -20.04
N LYS A 303 -8.81 10.93 -18.79
CA LYS A 303 -10.21 10.82 -18.37
C LYS A 303 -10.50 11.65 -17.13
N LYS A 304 -11.77 12.05 -16.98
CA LYS A 304 -12.31 12.66 -15.76
C LYS A 304 -13.49 11.84 -15.26
N TRP A 305 -13.49 11.51 -13.97
CA TRP A 305 -14.65 11.02 -13.25
C TRP A 305 -15.22 12.13 -12.38
N THR A 306 -16.53 12.19 -12.28
CA THR A 306 -17.26 13.21 -11.52
C THR A 306 -18.26 12.56 -10.58
N SER A 307 -18.83 13.34 -9.65
CA SER A 307 -19.97 12.89 -8.86
C SER A 307 -21.12 12.42 -9.78
N PRO A 308 -21.82 11.30 -9.45
CA PRO A 308 -21.71 10.50 -8.23
C PRO A 308 -20.66 9.37 -8.28
N ASP A 309 -19.95 9.20 -9.40
CA ASP A 309 -19.01 8.09 -9.56
C ASP A 309 -17.81 8.21 -8.62
N THR A 310 -17.37 9.44 -8.30
CA THR A 310 -16.26 9.71 -7.38
C THR A 310 -16.72 9.77 -5.92
N CYS A 311 -17.55 10.74 -5.58
CA CYS A 311 -18.19 10.90 -4.28
C CYS A 311 -19.55 11.59 -4.46
N VAL A 312 -20.40 11.59 -3.44
CA VAL A 312 -21.72 12.24 -3.54
C VAL A 312 -21.60 13.76 -3.44
N LYS A 313 -22.70 14.49 -3.67
CA LYS A 313 -22.66 15.94 -3.88
C LYS A 313 -22.04 16.76 -2.74
N ASN A 314 -22.17 16.30 -1.49
CA ASN A 314 -21.71 17.00 -0.29
C ASN A 314 -20.46 16.36 0.32
N GLU A 315 -19.73 15.58 -0.47
CA GLU A 315 -18.51 14.91 -0.07
C GLU A 315 -17.31 15.49 -0.80
N ALA A 316 -16.15 15.44 -0.14
CA ALA A 316 -14.86 15.79 -0.69
C ALA A 316 -13.89 14.60 -0.61
N ILE A 317 -12.96 14.52 -1.56
CA ILE A 317 -11.88 13.52 -1.55
C ILE A 317 -10.66 14.15 -0.90
N ASP A 318 -10.35 13.73 0.32
CA ASP A 318 -9.28 14.31 1.12
C ASP A 318 -7.91 13.71 0.85
N GLY A 319 -7.86 12.49 0.32
CA GLY A 319 -6.62 11.78 0.07
C GLY A 319 -6.83 10.66 -0.94
N MET A 320 -5.80 10.39 -1.73
CA MET A 320 -5.78 9.30 -2.68
C MET A 320 -4.48 8.51 -2.61
N PHE A 321 -4.56 7.21 -2.85
CA PHE A 321 -3.38 6.38 -3.00
C PHE A 321 -3.63 5.25 -4.01
N TYR A 322 -2.80 5.15 -5.04
CA TYR A 322 -2.86 4.07 -6.02
C TYR A 322 -1.98 2.90 -5.59
N ASN A 323 -2.48 1.68 -5.72
CA ASN A 323 -1.72 0.45 -5.55
C ASN A 323 -2.36 -0.69 -6.34
N ASN A 324 -1.59 -1.42 -7.16
CA ASN A 324 -2.00 -2.65 -7.85
C ASN A 324 -3.41 -2.58 -8.50
N ASP A 325 -3.62 -1.62 -9.41
CA ASP A 325 -4.91 -1.34 -10.09
C ASP A 325 -6.08 -0.98 -9.17
N LYS A 326 -5.78 -0.67 -7.92
CA LYS A 326 -6.72 -0.11 -6.97
C LYS A 326 -6.39 1.34 -6.68
N LEU A 327 -7.43 2.11 -6.42
CA LEU A 327 -7.36 3.48 -5.96
C LEU A 327 -8.08 3.55 -4.63
N ALA A 328 -7.33 3.78 -3.56
CA ALA A 328 -7.88 4.07 -2.25
C ALA A 328 -8.23 5.56 -2.16
N LEU A 329 -9.39 5.88 -1.61
CA LEU A 329 -9.92 7.22 -1.44
C LEU A 329 -10.30 7.45 0.01
N MET A 330 -9.85 8.56 0.58
CA MET A 330 -10.37 9.10 1.83
C MET A 330 -11.44 10.14 1.48
N ILE A 331 -12.66 9.92 1.95
CA ILE A 331 -13.83 10.73 1.61
C ILE A 331 -14.44 11.28 2.89
N SER A 332 -14.58 12.59 2.97
CA SER A 332 -15.29 13.26 4.08
C SER A 332 -16.61 13.85 3.61
N SER A 333 -17.58 13.86 4.52
CA SER A 333 -18.92 14.40 4.31
C SER A 333 -19.17 15.50 5.33
N ASP A 334 -19.34 16.73 4.85
CA ASP A 334 -19.66 17.87 5.71
C ASP A 334 -21.07 17.75 6.30
N VAL A 335 -22.02 17.23 5.51
CA VAL A 335 -23.41 17.09 5.94
C VAL A 335 -23.57 15.98 6.98
N GLN A 336 -22.90 14.84 6.80
CA GLN A 336 -22.97 13.73 7.74
C GLN A 336 -21.95 13.84 8.87
N LYS A 337 -21.03 14.82 8.81
CA LYS A 337 -19.88 14.96 9.72
C LYS A 337 -19.14 13.64 9.88
N SER A 338 -18.85 12.99 8.75
CA SER A 338 -18.36 11.62 8.69
C SER A 338 -17.16 11.50 7.75
N VAL A 339 -16.29 10.53 8.03
CA VAL A 339 -15.11 10.24 7.19
C VAL A 339 -15.06 8.75 6.92
N ARG A 340 -14.88 8.36 5.66
CA ARG A 340 -14.72 6.97 5.26
C ARG A 340 -13.54 6.79 4.34
N ILE A 341 -13.03 5.57 4.31
CA ILE A 341 -12.04 5.14 3.33
C ILE A 341 -12.64 4.07 2.44
N GLU A 342 -12.40 4.18 1.15
CA GLU A 342 -12.88 3.24 0.15
C GLU A 342 -11.72 2.75 -0.71
N LEU A 343 -11.72 1.46 -1.00
CA LEU A 343 -10.85 0.90 -2.02
C LEU A 343 -11.67 0.65 -3.28
N ARG A 344 -11.20 1.14 -4.41
CA ARG A 344 -11.91 1.04 -5.69
C ARG A 344 -11.01 0.49 -6.77
N VAL A 345 -11.59 -0.09 -7.81
CA VAL A 345 -10.86 -0.46 -9.03
C VAL A 345 -10.51 0.82 -9.79
N ALA A 346 -9.23 1.09 -10.05
CA ALA A 346 -8.78 2.37 -10.60
C ALA A 346 -9.43 2.70 -11.97
N SER A 347 -9.56 1.71 -12.86
CA SER A 347 -10.10 1.90 -14.22
C SER A 347 -11.60 2.22 -14.28
N SER A 348 -12.38 1.81 -13.27
CA SER A 348 -13.84 1.92 -13.28
C SER A 348 -14.41 2.67 -12.08
N LEU A 349 -13.60 2.95 -11.06
CA LEU A 349 -13.99 3.40 -9.73
C LEU A 349 -15.05 2.51 -9.05
N LYS A 350 -15.23 1.26 -9.48
CA LYS A 350 -16.10 0.30 -8.79
C LYS A 350 -15.55 0.01 -7.39
N VAL A 351 -16.39 0.16 -6.38
CA VAL A 351 -16.04 -0.11 -4.98
C VAL A 351 -15.72 -1.58 -4.77
N VAL A 352 -14.57 -1.84 -4.16
CA VAL A 352 -14.14 -3.16 -3.66
C VAL A 352 -14.60 -3.32 -2.22
N TRP A 353 -14.29 -2.34 -1.37
CA TRP A 353 -14.81 -2.24 -0.01
C TRP A 353 -14.90 -0.77 0.42
N SER A 354 -15.71 -0.52 1.45
CA SER A 354 -15.90 0.80 2.06
C SER A 354 -15.93 0.63 3.58
N LEU A 355 -15.19 1.47 4.30
CA LEU A 355 -15.10 1.45 5.75
C LEU A 355 -15.37 2.84 6.30
N GLN A 356 -16.46 2.97 7.06
CA GLN A 356 -16.75 4.17 7.83
C GLN A 356 -15.79 4.25 9.02
N LEU A 357 -15.10 5.38 9.16
CA LEU A 357 -14.18 5.60 10.26
C LEU A 357 -14.86 6.44 11.34
N ASP A 358 -14.62 6.08 12.61
CA ASP A 358 -15.04 6.84 13.78
C ASP A 358 -14.08 8.01 14.03
N LEU A 359 -13.92 8.90 13.04
CA LEU A 359 -13.07 10.09 13.13
C LEU A 359 -13.93 11.31 13.49
N ILE A 360 -13.36 12.21 14.29
CA ILE A 360 -13.98 13.51 14.55
C ILE A 360 -13.78 14.36 13.29
N TYR A 361 -14.89 14.73 12.65
CA TYR A 361 -14.90 15.61 11.49
C TYR A 361 -14.31 16.99 11.82
N ASP A 362 -13.31 17.42 11.04
CA ASP A 362 -12.67 18.73 11.13
C ASP A 362 -12.49 19.29 9.72
N GLU A 363 -13.23 20.36 9.41
CA GLU A 363 -13.20 21.04 8.11
C GLU A 363 -11.84 21.72 7.82
N SER A 364 -11.05 22.00 8.85
CA SER A 364 -9.76 22.67 8.71
C SER A 364 -8.62 21.72 8.35
N GLN A 365 -8.89 20.42 8.29
CA GLN A 365 -7.86 19.40 8.15
C GLN A 365 -8.18 18.33 7.11
N ALA A 366 -7.23 18.10 6.21
CA ALA A 366 -7.25 16.95 5.32
C ALA A 366 -6.93 15.65 6.08
N TYR A 367 -7.71 14.60 5.81
CA TYR A 367 -7.44 13.26 6.28
C TYR A 367 -6.46 12.55 5.33
N ARG A 368 -5.32 12.12 5.86
CA ARG A 368 -4.25 11.49 5.08
C ARG A 368 -4.04 10.05 5.53
N PHE A 369 -3.63 9.22 4.57
CA PHE A 369 -3.31 7.82 4.79
C PHE A 369 -2.21 7.38 3.83
N CYS A 370 -1.57 6.26 4.12
CA CYS A 370 -0.58 5.65 3.25
C CYS A 370 -0.73 4.14 3.19
N LEU A 371 -0.14 3.55 2.14
CA LEU A 371 0.05 2.11 2.04
C LEU A 371 1.18 1.66 2.97
N ILE A 372 0.98 0.52 3.63
CA ILE A 372 1.99 -0.22 4.38
C ILE A 372 2.07 -1.67 3.85
N ASN A 373 2.84 -2.54 4.48
CA ASN A 373 3.08 -3.90 3.97
C ASN A 373 1.77 -4.70 3.79
N ASN A 374 1.77 -5.66 2.85
CA ASN A 374 0.64 -6.56 2.56
C ASN A 374 -0.65 -5.88 2.08
N ASP A 375 -0.53 -4.79 1.32
CA ASP A 375 -1.66 -3.99 0.80
C ASP A 375 -2.59 -3.47 1.90
N GLU A 376 -2.03 -3.24 3.08
CA GLU A 376 -2.73 -2.68 4.24
C GLU A 376 -2.54 -1.15 4.30
N TRP A 377 -3.37 -0.47 5.09
CA TRP A 377 -3.46 0.98 5.10
C TRP A 377 -3.24 1.54 6.50
N LEU A 378 -2.60 2.69 6.56
CA LEU A 378 -2.38 3.44 7.79
C LEU A 378 -3.01 4.82 7.67
N VAL A 379 -3.99 5.12 8.52
CA VAL A 379 -4.68 6.42 8.56
C VAL A 379 -4.14 7.25 9.72
N SER A 380 -3.87 8.53 9.46
CA SER A 380 -3.49 9.51 10.48
C SER A 380 -4.73 10.26 10.98
N ASP A 381 -5.12 10.03 12.23
CA ASP A 381 -6.20 10.76 12.90
C ASP A 381 -5.61 11.82 13.83
N HIS A 382 -5.58 13.06 13.34
CA HIS A 382 -5.05 14.19 14.10
C HIS A 382 -5.92 14.54 15.29
N THR A 383 -7.23 14.69 15.06
CA THR A 383 -8.18 15.14 16.08
C THR A 383 -8.28 14.14 17.22
N GLY A 384 -8.30 12.84 16.89
CA GLY A 384 -8.22 11.76 17.87
C GLY A 384 -6.81 11.44 18.37
N SER A 385 -5.78 12.13 17.86
CA SER A 385 -4.36 11.90 18.17
C SER A 385 -3.97 10.42 18.17
N ARG A 386 -4.23 9.73 17.06
CA ARG A 386 -4.03 8.28 16.92
C ARG A 386 -3.75 7.86 15.49
N LEU A 387 -3.24 6.65 15.33
CA LEU A 387 -3.04 5.98 14.05
C LEU A 387 -3.99 4.78 13.95
N LEU A 388 -4.62 4.57 12.79
CA LEU A 388 -5.51 3.45 12.54
C LEU A 388 -4.91 2.53 11.48
N HIS A 389 -4.80 1.24 11.80
CA HIS A 389 -4.40 0.18 10.86
C HIS A 389 -5.63 -0.45 10.25
N ILE A 390 -5.68 -0.47 8.92
CA ILE A 390 -6.77 -1.08 8.17
C ILE A 390 -6.18 -2.20 7.31
N SER A 391 -6.76 -3.39 7.40
CA SER A 391 -6.40 -4.55 6.59
C SER A 391 -6.70 -4.32 5.10
N ASN A 392 -6.14 -5.19 4.25
CA ASN A 392 -6.41 -5.18 2.81
C ASN A 392 -7.89 -5.45 2.45
N ASP A 393 -8.67 -6.06 3.35
CA ASP A 393 -10.11 -6.34 3.22
C ASP A 393 -11.00 -5.27 3.89
N GLY A 394 -10.43 -4.14 4.32
CA GLY A 394 -11.20 -2.98 4.80
C GLY A 394 -11.68 -3.10 6.25
N LYS A 395 -10.95 -3.81 7.12
CA LYS A 395 -11.27 -3.93 8.56
C LYS A 395 -10.21 -3.24 9.41
N ILE A 396 -10.63 -2.62 10.50
CA ILE A 396 -9.69 -2.04 11.47
C ILE A 396 -8.98 -3.20 12.20
N LYS A 397 -7.66 -3.29 12.06
CA LYS A 397 -6.82 -4.27 12.78
C LYS A 397 -6.39 -3.76 14.15
N SER A 398 -6.02 -2.48 14.22
CA SER A 398 -5.56 -1.86 15.46
C SER A 398 -5.72 -0.34 15.41
N ILE A 399 -5.80 0.26 16.59
CA ILE A 399 -5.84 1.71 16.80
C ILE A 399 -4.84 2.02 17.89
N VAL A 400 -3.94 2.97 17.65
CA VAL A 400 -2.85 3.28 18.57
C VAL A 400 -2.81 4.78 18.82
N ALA A 401 -2.85 5.16 20.10
CA ALA A 401 -2.68 6.55 20.50
C ALA A 401 -1.28 7.05 20.07
N TYR A 402 -1.22 8.28 19.57
CA TYR A 402 -0.02 8.84 18.99
C TYR A 402 0.14 10.30 19.40
N GLN A 403 1.29 10.63 19.99
CA GLN A 403 1.60 11.98 20.45
C GLN A 403 3.01 12.39 19.99
N PRO A 404 3.18 13.58 19.38
CA PRO A 404 2.15 14.59 19.10
C PRO A 404 1.16 14.18 18.00
N ALA A 405 -0.03 14.80 17.96
CA ALA A 405 -1.11 14.49 17.01
C ALA A 405 -0.60 14.36 15.54
N PRO A 406 -0.80 13.20 14.88
CA PRO A 406 -0.27 12.95 13.54
C PRO A 406 -1.07 13.72 12.50
N CYS A 407 -0.39 14.35 11.55
CA CYS A 407 -1.01 15.04 10.40
C CYS A 407 -0.94 14.20 9.12
N CYS A 408 0.17 13.48 8.93
CA CYS A 408 0.40 12.62 7.77
C CYS A 408 1.40 11.55 8.17
N ALA A 409 1.30 10.37 7.60
CA ALA A 409 2.27 9.30 7.74
C ALA A 409 2.61 8.74 6.36
N VAL A 410 3.86 8.32 6.19
CA VAL A 410 4.32 7.64 4.98
C VAL A 410 5.27 6.52 5.35
N LYS A 411 5.15 5.38 4.67
CA LYS A 411 6.17 4.34 4.70
C LYS A 411 7.43 4.91 4.04
N PHE A 412 8.47 5.13 4.83
CA PHE A 412 9.69 5.76 4.36
C PHE A 412 10.65 4.73 3.73
N THR A 413 10.85 3.61 4.40
CA THR A 413 11.60 2.45 3.90
C THR A 413 10.78 1.18 4.21
N PRO A 414 11.18 -0.03 3.74
CA PRO A 414 10.48 -1.26 4.09
C PRO A 414 10.27 -1.51 5.59
N ASN A 415 11.11 -0.91 6.44
CA ASN A 415 11.07 -1.05 7.89
C ASN A 415 10.99 0.29 8.63
N MET A 416 10.67 1.41 7.97
CA MET A 416 10.53 2.70 8.65
C MET A 416 9.23 3.40 8.30
N LEU A 417 8.61 3.96 9.34
CA LEU A 417 7.50 4.89 9.22
C LEU A 417 7.97 6.29 9.54
N ALA A 418 7.67 7.24 8.66
CA ALA A 418 7.78 8.65 8.97
C ALA A 418 6.39 9.21 9.29
N VAL A 419 6.25 9.83 10.45
CA VAL A 419 5.02 10.50 10.88
C VAL A 419 5.29 11.99 11.01
N SER A 420 4.57 12.77 10.23
CA SER A 420 4.59 14.22 10.23
C SER A 420 3.52 14.75 11.17
N THR A 421 3.90 15.64 12.07
CA THR A 421 3.02 16.38 12.97
C THR A 421 3.13 17.88 12.66
N LYS A 422 2.38 18.73 13.38
CA LYS A 422 2.50 20.20 13.23
C LYS A 422 3.92 20.71 13.56
N SER A 423 4.62 20.08 14.52
CA SER A 423 5.88 20.59 15.07
C SER A 423 7.12 19.74 14.77
N VAL A 424 6.96 18.45 14.47
CA VAL A 424 8.08 17.52 14.27
C VAL A 424 7.76 16.46 13.21
N ILE A 425 8.80 15.84 12.66
CA ILE A 425 8.73 14.57 11.93
C ILE A 425 9.40 13.52 12.81
N GLN A 426 8.68 12.43 13.10
CA GLN A 426 9.13 11.31 13.92
C GLN A 426 9.35 10.09 13.03
N LEU A 427 10.53 9.46 13.14
CA LEU A 427 10.81 8.18 12.50
C LEU A 427 10.63 7.04 13.49
N HIS A 428 9.90 6.00 13.09
CA HIS A 428 9.79 4.74 13.79
C HIS A 428 10.45 3.65 12.96
N LYS A 429 11.35 2.88 13.58
CA LYS A 429 12.06 1.80 12.91
C LYS A 429 11.54 0.44 13.40
N PHE A 430 10.93 -0.30 12.50
CA PHE A 430 10.46 -1.67 12.68
C PHE A 430 11.65 -2.62 12.47
N LEU A 431 11.60 -3.77 13.15
CA LEU A 431 12.64 -4.80 13.10
C LEU A 431 12.45 -5.74 11.90
#